data_AF-A0A2V2XFP1-F1
#
_entry.id   AF-A0A2V2XFP1-F1
#
_cell.length_a   1.000
_cell.length_b   1.000
_cell.length_c   1.000
_cell.angle_alpha   90.00
_cell.angle_beta   90.00
_cell.angle_gamma   90.00
#
_symmetry.space_group_name_H-M   'P 1'
#
loop_
_entity.id
_entity.type
_entity.pdbx_description
1 polymer ?
#
loop_
_entity_poly.entity_id
_entity_poly.type
_entity_poly.pdbx_seq_one_letter_code
_entity_poly.pdbx_strand_id
1 'polypeptide(L)'
;MTIQRDAADEDCGDLLRAVEERIPCEIRCHFTGMASYRQLRDGNEGESTFVSHPMKRFREFTCEKEVCVESCISHVLSCMACQILKGYCVLWAESLVNVVMYEPFVSRTERRRRGHAKTQTTTTNKEIRGRHQLIFHTLQIVDKAAYKHPLQHSFALQSVCRPGRVLQLECYPYHMIHFGLLIYALWRSPDEVFSAIRNMPRQKKVNTPLEKGACMTETATMSLTPLHFPLLATTEDSSVLILGLGGNVIGNCLDSALPVDVSIDVVEVEPAVFETCQKHGQVPPCSEVRTKKENETTRVWVVRKGRQRHPNYRFIIGDARVVLQEDKTNQKAEGKGPLHDRCYSLVFLDCYDPEKERMMHDGSLIDVCQSRLSPGGALIVNAHILPTREALEEQFLSRGFASVQVLRVAGCVQSIVVCLARDKASARSPNEEKSNKREGGQQQIGRLDRFCVRHARHLASYIQYASRADPGMCRLFRSGFSLDANWLRSSRSVKGASCNTRVWEHYD
;
A
#
# COMPACT_ATOMS: atom_id res chain seq x y z
N MET A 1 21.55 -14.72 -19.99
CA MET A 1 21.03 -15.56 -18.90
C MET A 1 20.40 -16.78 -19.53
N THR A 2 20.79 -17.98 -19.13
CA THR A 2 20.15 -19.22 -19.60
C THR A 2 18.80 -19.35 -18.89
N ILE A 3 17.69 -19.40 -19.63
CA ILE A 3 16.36 -19.60 -19.05
C ILE A 3 16.37 -20.99 -18.41
N GLN A 4 16.26 -21.05 -17.09
CA GLN A 4 16.16 -22.30 -16.36
C GLN A 4 14.71 -22.80 -16.49
N ARG A 5 14.49 -23.70 -17.47
CA ARG A 5 13.19 -24.30 -17.76
C ARG A 5 12.94 -25.43 -16.75
N ASP A 6 12.30 -25.09 -15.63
CA ASP A 6 11.86 -26.09 -14.68
C ASP A 6 10.50 -26.66 -15.18
N ALA A 7 10.54 -27.85 -15.78
CA ALA A 7 9.39 -28.73 -16.09
C ALA A 7 8.20 -28.18 -16.93
N ALA A 8 8.33 -27.04 -17.60
CA ALA A 8 7.30 -26.58 -18.53
C ALA A 8 7.37 -27.33 -19.86
N ASP A 9 6.24 -27.89 -20.31
CA ASP A 9 6.03 -28.59 -21.59
C ASP A 9 6.68 -27.89 -22.80
N GLU A 10 6.93 -28.63 -23.88
CA GLU A 10 7.50 -28.15 -25.15
C GLU A 10 6.79 -26.90 -25.73
N ASP A 11 5.53 -26.66 -25.34
CA ASP A 11 4.67 -25.54 -25.77
C ASP A 11 4.93 -24.20 -25.03
N CYS A 12 5.91 -24.14 -24.12
CA CYS A 12 6.19 -22.94 -23.33
C CYS A 12 6.77 -21.77 -24.16
N GLY A 13 7.41 -22.06 -25.31
CA GLY A 13 8.09 -21.05 -26.13
C GLY A 13 7.16 -19.96 -26.68
N ASP A 14 5.98 -20.34 -27.17
CA ASP A 14 4.99 -19.38 -27.70
C ASP A 14 4.35 -18.56 -26.58
N LEU A 15 4.05 -19.19 -25.44
CA LEU A 15 3.56 -18.50 -24.25
C LEU A 15 4.54 -17.42 -23.78
N LEU A 16 5.82 -17.75 -23.67
CA LEU A 16 6.84 -16.79 -23.22
C LEU A 16 6.93 -15.59 -24.16
N ARG A 17 6.93 -15.80 -25.48
CA ARG A 17 6.93 -14.70 -26.46
C ARG A 17 5.70 -13.81 -26.32
N ALA A 18 4.51 -14.40 -26.23
CA ALA A 18 3.27 -13.66 -26.06
C ALA A 18 3.27 -12.83 -24.77
N VAL A 19 3.83 -13.37 -23.68
CA VAL A 19 3.96 -12.65 -22.42
C VAL A 19 4.94 -11.48 -22.54
N GLU A 20 6.12 -11.69 -23.15
CA GLU A 20 7.12 -10.62 -23.34
C GLU A 20 6.60 -9.47 -24.20
N GLU A 21 5.71 -9.75 -25.15
CA GLU A 21 5.00 -8.75 -25.94
C GLU A 21 3.93 -8.01 -25.13
N ARG A 22 3.26 -8.69 -24.20
CA ARG A 22 2.12 -8.15 -23.45
C ARG A 22 2.51 -7.34 -22.21
N ILE A 23 3.52 -7.77 -21.44
CA ILE A 23 3.96 -7.09 -20.21
C ILE A 23 4.22 -5.58 -20.43
N PRO A 24 4.87 -5.14 -21.52
CA PRO A 24 5.05 -3.72 -21.80
C PRO A 24 3.75 -2.91 -21.86
N CYS A 25 2.68 -3.49 -22.40
CA CYS A 25 1.36 -2.84 -22.43
C CYS A 25 0.80 -2.68 -21.02
N GLU A 26 0.86 -3.73 -20.19
CA GLU A 26 0.38 -3.68 -18.81
C GLU A 26 1.16 -2.65 -17.97
N ILE A 27 2.50 -2.64 -18.07
CA ILE A 27 3.33 -1.64 -17.39
C ILE A 27 2.95 -0.23 -17.81
N ARG A 28 2.75 0.02 -19.12
CA ARG A 28 2.33 1.34 -19.63
C ARG A 28 0.96 1.74 -19.10
N CYS A 29 -0.01 0.82 -19.05
CA CYS A 29 -1.36 1.07 -18.52
C CYS A 29 -1.34 1.47 -17.04
N HIS A 30 -0.39 0.94 -16.26
CA HIS A 30 -0.27 1.24 -14.84
C HIS A 30 0.78 2.31 -14.50
N PHE A 31 1.57 2.78 -15.47
CA PHE A 31 2.76 3.60 -15.21
C PHE A 31 2.44 4.90 -14.47
N THR A 32 1.34 5.57 -14.81
CA THR A 32 0.92 6.82 -14.14
C THR A 32 0.61 6.61 -12.66
N GLY A 33 0.18 5.41 -12.27
CA GLY A 33 -0.05 5.03 -10.87
C GLY A 33 1.20 4.58 -10.11
N MET A 34 2.37 4.54 -10.76
CA MET A 34 3.64 4.10 -10.15
C MET A 34 4.32 5.22 -9.35
N ALA A 35 5.00 4.88 -8.26
CA ALA A 35 5.79 5.83 -7.48
C ALA A 35 6.96 6.38 -8.31
N SER A 36 7.56 5.55 -9.18
CA SER A 36 8.58 6.00 -10.13
C SER A 36 8.10 7.14 -11.05
N TYR A 37 6.88 7.05 -11.59
CA TYR A 37 6.28 8.12 -12.39
C TYR A 37 6.15 9.40 -11.59
N ARG A 38 5.58 9.33 -10.37
CA ARG A 38 5.41 10.51 -9.50
C ARG A 38 6.73 11.18 -9.15
N GLN A 39 7.78 10.41 -8.82
CA GLN A 39 9.10 10.97 -8.54
C GLN A 39 9.68 11.75 -9.72
N LEU A 40 9.57 11.19 -10.93
CA LEU A 40 10.04 11.85 -12.16
C LEU A 40 9.21 13.10 -12.48
N ARG A 41 7.88 13.00 -12.40
CA ARG A 41 6.95 14.11 -12.63
C ARG A 41 7.22 15.27 -11.68
N ASP A 42 7.40 14.97 -10.40
CA ASP A 42 7.60 15.95 -9.33
C ASP A 42 9.04 16.49 -9.32
N GLY A 43 9.95 15.93 -10.13
CA GLY A 43 11.32 16.39 -10.30
C GLY A 43 12.28 16.02 -9.17
N ASN A 44 11.98 14.97 -8.42
CA ASN A 44 12.83 14.48 -7.32
C ASN A 44 13.88 13.48 -7.86
N GLU A 45 14.70 13.93 -8.81
CA GLU A 45 15.61 13.07 -9.60
C GLU A 45 16.94 12.73 -8.89
N GLY A 46 17.34 13.51 -7.88
CA GLY A 46 18.63 13.35 -7.21
C GLY A 46 18.45 12.84 -5.78
N GLU A 47 18.92 11.62 -5.52
CA GLU A 47 19.08 11.00 -4.21
C GLU A 47 17.85 11.03 -3.30
N SER A 48 17.24 9.86 -3.13
CA SER A 48 16.19 9.57 -2.14
C SER A 48 16.72 9.66 -0.68
N THR A 49 17.59 10.62 -0.35
CA THR A 49 17.58 11.16 1.01
C THR A 49 16.28 11.93 1.14
N PHE A 50 15.28 11.33 1.79
CA PHE A 50 13.97 11.89 2.12
C PHE A 50 14.09 13.15 3.00
N VAL A 51 14.70 14.23 2.47
CA VAL A 51 14.64 15.55 3.08
C VAL A 51 13.41 16.22 2.52
N SER A 52 12.23 15.87 3.05
CA SER A 52 11.02 16.64 2.81
C SER A 52 11.26 18.07 3.29
N HIS A 53 11.62 18.94 2.35
CA HIS A 53 11.48 20.37 2.56
C HIS A 53 9.98 20.64 2.63
N PRO A 54 9.51 21.43 3.60
CA PRO A 54 8.11 21.83 3.65
C PRO A 54 7.81 22.60 2.36
N MET A 55 7.24 21.93 1.36
CA MET A 55 6.82 22.54 0.11
C MET A 55 5.87 23.67 0.48
N LYS A 56 6.33 24.91 0.25
CA LYS A 56 5.50 26.09 0.40
C LYS A 56 4.28 25.87 -0.49
N ARG A 57 3.08 25.94 0.09
CA ARG A 57 1.80 26.06 -0.62
C ARG A 57 1.79 27.35 -1.44
N PHE A 58 2.53 27.38 -2.52
CA PHE A 58 2.18 28.20 -3.65
C PHE A 58 1.34 27.30 -4.53
N ARG A 59 0.14 27.76 -4.91
CA ARG A 59 -0.41 27.43 -6.23
C ARG A 59 0.48 28.11 -7.28
N GLU A 60 1.80 27.94 -7.19
CA GLU A 60 2.61 27.98 -8.38
C GLU A 60 2.03 26.83 -9.18
N PHE A 61 1.59 27.14 -10.38
CA PHE A 61 1.43 26.14 -11.39
C PHE A 61 2.83 25.56 -11.60
N THR A 62 3.26 24.67 -10.69
CA THR A 62 4.35 23.74 -10.94
C THR A 62 3.81 22.97 -12.11
N CYS A 63 4.20 23.43 -13.28
CA CYS A 63 3.76 22.88 -14.53
C CYS A 63 4.22 21.42 -14.43
N GLU A 64 3.27 20.50 -14.26
CA GLU A 64 3.58 19.10 -14.01
C GLU A 64 4.39 18.63 -15.21
N LYS A 65 5.59 18.10 -14.99
CA LYS A 65 6.39 17.58 -16.10
C LYS A 65 5.58 16.48 -16.75
N GLU A 66 5.46 16.50 -18.07
CA GLU A 66 4.85 15.39 -18.77
C GLU A 66 5.87 14.26 -18.84
N VAL A 67 5.52 13.11 -18.29
CA VAL A 67 6.38 11.92 -18.23
C VAL A 67 5.76 10.84 -19.10
N CYS A 68 6.51 10.38 -20.11
CA CYS A 68 6.03 9.40 -21.08
C CYS A 68 6.97 8.20 -21.14
N VAL A 69 6.40 7.00 -21.29
CA VAL A 69 7.20 5.80 -21.58
C VAL A 69 7.58 5.81 -23.06
N GLU A 70 8.86 6.01 -23.36
CA GLU A 70 9.41 5.98 -24.73
C GLU A 70 9.49 4.55 -25.24
N SER A 71 10.04 3.63 -24.44
CA SER A 71 10.10 2.21 -24.76
C SER A 71 10.03 1.35 -23.51
N CYS A 72 9.54 0.12 -23.66
CA CYS A 72 9.54 -0.89 -22.62
C CYS A 72 9.84 -2.24 -23.27
N ILE A 73 10.91 -2.89 -22.83
CA ILE A 73 11.32 -4.22 -23.28
C ILE A 73 11.24 -5.14 -22.08
N SER A 74 10.63 -6.31 -22.23
CA SER A 74 10.47 -7.28 -21.15
C SER A 74 11.08 -8.62 -21.51
N HIS A 75 11.66 -9.28 -20.50
CA HIS A 75 12.26 -10.60 -20.62
C HIS A 75 11.78 -11.49 -19.47
N VAL A 76 11.23 -12.66 -19.80
CA VAL A 76 10.83 -13.63 -18.77
C VAL A 76 12.06 -14.36 -18.25
N LEU A 77 12.28 -14.26 -16.94
CA LEU A 77 13.42 -14.87 -16.24
C LEU A 77 13.08 -16.24 -15.66
N SER A 78 11.81 -16.49 -15.29
CA SER A 78 11.35 -17.76 -14.76
C SER A 78 9.88 -18.00 -15.12
N CYS A 79 9.54 -19.27 -15.33
CA CYS A 79 8.19 -19.75 -15.57
C CYS A 79 7.98 -21.04 -14.76
N MET A 80 6.95 -21.07 -13.93
CA MET A 80 6.64 -22.20 -13.05
C MET A 80 5.16 -22.55 -13.17
N ALA A 81 4.84 -23.83 -13.40
CA ALA A 81 3.45 -24.28 -13.45
C ALA A 81 2.82 -24.20 -12.06
N CYS A 82 1.58 -23.70 -12.00
CA CYS A 82 0.82 -23.65 -10.76
C CYS A 82 0.36 -25.05 -10.34
N GLN A 83 0.39 -25.33 -9.04
CA GLN A 83 -0.02 -26.60 -8.43
C GLN A 83 -1.49 -26.58 -8.04
N ILE A 84 -1.99 -25.47 -7.51
CA ILE A 84 -3.38 -25.29 -7.07
C ILE A 84 -4.20 -24.66 -8.19
N LEU A 85 -3.70 -23.60 -8.81
CA LEU A 85 -4.36 -22.92 -9.94
C LEU A 85 -4.13 -23.69 -11.25
N LYS A 86 -4.86 -24.79 -11.45
CA LYS A 86 -4.68 -25.68 -12.62
C LYS A 86 -4.86 -24.91 -13.92
N GLY A 87 -3.96 -25.17 -14.88
CA GLY A 87 -3.96 -24.48 -16.18
C GLY A 87 -3.20 -23.14 -16.19
N TYR A 88 -2.74 -22.65 -15.05
CA TYR A 88 -1.96 -21.41 -14.97
C TYR A 88 -0.45 -21.66 -14.77
N CYS A 89 0.35 -20.63 -15.02
CA CYS A 89 1.75 -20.54 -14.62
C CYS A 89 2.05 -19.20 -13.93
N VAL A 90 3.05 -19.22 -13.05
CA VAL A 90 3.67 -18.04 -12.47
C VAL A 90 4.86 -17.66 -13.32
N LEU A 91 4.90 -16.42 -13.77
CA LEU A 91 6.01 -15.87 -14.54
C LEU A 91 6.68 -14.75 -13.75
N TRP A 92 8.00 -14.76 -13.76
CA TRP A 92 8.82 -13.65 -13.27
C TRP A 92 9.53 -13.01 -14.44
N ALA A 93 9.33 -11.71 -14.66
CA ALA A 93 9.92 -10.99 -15.78
C ALA A 93 10.65 -9.74 -15.33
N GLU A 94 11.72 -9.40 -16.04
CA GLU A 94 12.41 -8.12 -15.93
C GLU A 94 12.03 -7.22 -17.10
N SER A 95 11.69 -5.98 -16.81
CA SER A 95 11.30 -4.98 -17.79
C SER A 95 12.20 -3.76 -17.70
N LEU A 96 12.84 -3.43 -18.82
CA LEU A 96 13.62 -2.21 -19.02
C LEU A 96 12.72 -1.13 -19.61
N VAL A 97 12.46 -0.08 -18.85
CA VAL A 97 11.56 1.02 -19.24
C VAL A 97 12.36 2.29 -19.44
N ASN A 98 12.39 2.80 -20.67
CA ASN A 98 12.96 4.11 -20.97
C ASN A 98 11.84 5.15 -20.91
N VAL A 99 12.06 6.19 -20.11
CA VAL A 99 11.10 7.22 -19.78
C VAL A 99 11.66 8.57 -20.20
N VAL A 100 10.84 9.35 -20.91
CA VAL A 100 11.18 10.71 -21.34
C VAL A 100 10.36 11.68 -20.50
N MET A 101 11.01 12.74 -20.02
CA MET A 101 10.34 13.87 -19.40
C MET A 101 10.40 15.07 -20.33
N TYR A 102 9.26 15.72 -20.54
CA TYR A 102 9.19 16.95 -21.33
C TYR A 102 9.16 18.16 -20.41
N GLU A 103 9.79 19.24 -20.86
CA GLU A 103 9.60 20.51 -20.19
C GLU A 103 8.15 20.96 -20.42
N PRO A 104 7.40 21.19 -19.34
CA PRO A 104 6.00 21.52 -19.46
C PRO A 104 5.91 22.88 -20.15
N PHE A 105 5.06 22.95 -21.18
CA PHE A 105 4.97 24.15 -22.00
C PHE A 105 4.50 25.29 -21.10
N VAL A 106 5.42 26.17 -20.70
CA VAL A 106 5.04 27.45 -20.15
C VAL A 106 4.45 28.18 -21.33
N SER A 107 3.14 28.03 -21.55
CA SER A 107 2.40 28.99 -22.33
C SER A 107 2.57 30.28 -21.55
N ARG A 108 3.63 31.03 -21.85
CA ARG A 108 3.64 32.46 -21.68
C ARG A 108 2.44 32.87 -22.50
N THR A 109 1.28 32.92 -21.85
CA THR A 109 0.21 33.80 -22.24
C THR A 109 0.86 35.17 -22.16
N GLU A 110 1.61 35.53 -23.21
CA GLU A 110 1.61 36.91 -23.66
C GLU A 110 0.14 37.27 -23.64
N ARG A 111 -0.22 38.13 -22.69
CA ARG A 111 -1.47 38.87 -22.67
C ARG A 111 -1.56 39.61 -24.01
N ARG A 112 -1.88 38.91 -25.10
CA ARG A 112 -2.05 39.51 -26.41
C ARG A 112 -3.45 40.06 -26.45
N ARG A 113 -3.46 41.38 -26.26
CA ARG A 113 -4.28 42.34 -26.98
C ARG A 113 -5.04 41.68 -28.14
N ARG A 114 -6.36 41.83 -28.09
CA ARG A 114 -7.33 41.54 -29.15
C ARG A 114 -6.78 41.97 -30.51
N GLY A 115 -6.65 41.03 -31.44
CA GLY A 115 -6.23 41.34 -32.81
C GLY A 115 -6.13 40.10 -33.70
N HIS A 116 -7.27 39.77 -34.30
CA HIS A 116 -7.50 38.93 -35.49
C HIS A 116 -6.82 37.56 -35.67
N ALA A 117 -7.71 36.59 -35.92
CA ALA A 117 -7.48 35.20 -36.25
C ALA A 117 -6.62 34.98 -37.52
N LYS A 118 -5.61 34.12 -37.38
CA LYS A 118 -5.18 33.19 -38.43
C LYS A 118 -4.78 31.87 -37.77
N THR A 119 -5.42 30.79 -38.20
CA THR A 119 -5.20 29.41 -37.78
C THR A 119 -3.81 28.95 -38.23
N GLN A 120 -2.81 29.06 -37.36
CA GLN A 120 -1.50 28.43 -37.57
C GLN A 120 -1.42 27.16 -36.72
N THR A 121 -1.34 26.02 -37.40
CA THR A 121 -0.98 24.71 -36.84
C THR A 121 0.49 24.77 -36.42
N THR A 122 0.77 25.25 -35.21
CA THR A 122 2.11 25.16 -34.62
C THR A 122 2.35 23.71 -34.21
N THR A 123 3.14 22.98 -34.99
CA THR A 123 3.85 21.77 -34.53
C THR A 123 4.78 22.19 -33.40
N THR A 124 4.30 22.05 -32.17
CA THR A 124 5.08 22.36 -30.97
C THR A 124 6.05 21.22 -30.71
N ASN A 125 7.32 21.43 -31.08
CA ASN A 125 8.41 20.58 -30.64
C ASN A 125 8.51 20.70 -29.11
N LYS A 126 8.06 19.68 -28.37
CA LYS A 126 8.27 19.59 -26.93
C LYS A 126 9.75 19.33 -26.67
N GLU A 127 10.40 20.20 -25.90
CA GLU A 127 11.80 20.02 -25.53
C GLU A 127 11.93 18.88 -24.51
N ILE A 128 12.82 17.93 -24.80
CA ILE A 128 13.11 16.79 -23.93
C ILE A 128 14.03 17.27 -22.81
N ARG A 129 13.54 17.25 -21.57
CA ARG A 129 14.29 17.66 -20.39
C ARG A 129 15.23 16.56 -19.88
N GLY A 130 14.84 15.31 -20.03
CA GLY A 130 15.65 14.19 -19.56
C GLY A 130 15.13 12.84 -20.01
N ARG A 131 16.04 11.86 -20.07
CA ARG A 131 15.76 10.45 -20.28
C ARG A 131 16.19 9.66 -19.06
N HIS A 132 15.31 8.77 -18.61
CA HIS A 132 15.52 7.92 -17.45
C HIS A 132 15.33 6.48 -17.85
N GLN A 133 16.18 5.61 -17.31
CA GLN A 133 16.05 4.17 -17.49
C GLN A 133 15.66 3.54 -16.15
N LEU A 134 14.54 2.83 -16.15
CA LEU A 134 14.00 2.14 -14.99
C LEU A 134 14.03 0.63 -15.26
N ILE A 135 14.31 -0.13 -14.21
CA ILE A 135 14.23 -1.59 -14.23
C ILE A 135 13.12 -1.98 -13.26
N PHE A 136 12.16 -2.74 -13.76
CA PHE A 136 11.11 -3.35 -12.97
C PHE A 136 11.20 -4.86 -13.04
N HIS A 137 10.92 -5.53 -11.93
CA HIS A 137 10.58 -6.93 -11.93
C HIS A 137 9.09 -7.07 -11.73
N THR A 138 8.47 -7.99 -12.46
CA THR A 138 7.04 -8.24 -12.41
C THR A 138 6.76 -9.71 -12.15
N LEU A 139 5.72 -9.95 -11.34
CA LEU A 139 5.12 -11.27 -11.18
C LEU A 139 3.78 -11.29 -11.88
N GLN A 140 3.56 -12.31 -12.70
CA GLN A 140 2.36 -12.52 -13.49
C GLN A 140 1.83 -13.92 -13.20
N ILE A 141 0.50 -14.06 -13.14
CA ILE A 141 -0.17 -15.36 -13.19
C ILE A 141 -0.90 -15.41 -14.53
N VAL A 142 -0.53 -16.38 -15.38
CA VAL A 142 -0.96 -16.41 -16.78
C VAL A 142 -1.55 -17.78 -17.10
N ASP A 143 -2.68 -17.79 -17.80
CA ASP A 143 -3.28 -19.01 -18.34
C ASP A 143 -2.32 -19.61 -19.39
N LYS A 144 -2.03 -20.90 -19.31
CA LYS A 144 -1.14 -21.59 -20.27
C LYS A 144 -1.66 -21.48 -21.70
N ALA A 145 -2.96 -21.32 -21.92
CA ALA A 145 -3.58 -21.14 -23.23
C ALA A 145 -3.67 -19.67 -23.67
N ALA A 146 -3.22 -18.70 -22.86
CA ALA A 146 -3.39 -17.27 -23.15
C ALA A 146 -2.81 -16.83 -24.50
N TYR A 147 -1.71 -17.44 -24.94
CA TYR A 147 -1.11 -17.12 -26.24
C TYR A 147 -1.97 -17.54 -27.44
N LYS A 148 -2.88 -18.51 -27.27
CA LYS A 148 -3.82 -18.94 -28.32
C LYS A 148 -4.97 -17.95 -28.47
N HIS A 149 -5.41 -17.37 -27.35
CA HIS A 149 -6.54 -16.44 -27.29
C HIS A 149 -6.23 -15.23 -26.40
N PRO A 150 -5.32 -14.33 -26.80
CA PRO A 150 -4.82 -13.24 -25.94
C PRO A 150 -5.89 -12.21 -25.54
N LEU A 151 -7.04 -12.21 -26.21
CA LEU A 151 -8.19 -11.36 -25.87
C LEU A 151 -9.14 -12.00 -24.85
N GLN A 152 -9.02 -13.30 -24.60
CA GLN A 152 -9.93 -14.08 -23.76
C GLN A 152 -9.32 -14.51 -22.42
N HIS A 153 -8.00 -14.40 -22.27
CA HIS A 153 -7.29 -14.81 -21.06
C HIS A 153 -6.51 -13.63 -20.48
N SER A 154 -6.60 -13.44 -19.16
CA SER A 154 -5.83 -12.41 -18.46
C SER A 154 -4.33 -12.67 -18.47
N PHE A 155 -3.57 -11.59 -18.72
CA PHE A 155 -2.18 -11.44 -18.33
C PHE A 155 -2.13 -10.56 -17.08
N ALA A 156 -2.61 -11.10 -15.97
CA ALA A 156 -2.88 -10.30 -14.79
C ALA A 156 -1.59 -9.94 -14.06
N LEU A 157 -1.18 -8.67 -14.18
CA LEU A 157 -0.04 -8.09 -13.47
C LEU A 157 -0.31 -8.09 -11.97
N GLN A 158 0.25 -9.07 -11.26
CA GLN A 158 0.05 -9.24 -9.81
C GLN A 158 0.93 -8.31 -9.00
N SER A 159 2.16 -8.09 -9.45
CA SER A 159 3.11 -7.26 -8.71
C SER A 159 4.13 -6.63 -9.62
N VAL A 160 4.52 -5.40 -9.25
CA VAL A 160 5.64 -4.67 -9.84
C VAL A 160 6.56 -4.29 -8.69
N CYS A 161 7.83 -4.66 -8.76
CA CYS A 161 8.83 -4.22 -7.81
C CYS A 161 10.04 -3.64 -8.51
N ARG A 162 10.69 -2.70 -7.83
CA ARG A 162 11.94 -2.11 -8.29
C ARG A 162 13.10 -2.71 -7.49
N PRO A 163 14.06 -3.39 -8.13
CA PRO A 163 15.18 -4.03 -7.44
C PRO A 163 15.92 -3.05 -6.52
N GLY A 164 16.18 -3.46 -5.28
CA GLY A 164 16.89 -2.66 -4.28
C GLY A 164 16.13 -1.44 -3.74
N ARG A 165 14.85 -1.24 -4.13
CA ARG A 165 14.03 -0.09 -3.73
C ARG A 165 12.72 -0.55 -3.08
N VAL A 166 12.81 -1.37 -2.04
CA VAL A 166 11.66 -1.99 -1.34
C VAL A 166 10.66 -1.00 -0.71
N LEU A 167 11.07 0.24 -0.44
CA LEU A 167 10.18 1.31 0.03
C LEU A 167 9.53 2.10 -1.12
N GLN A 168 10.03 1.94 -2.34
CA GLN A 168 9.44 2.52 -3.54
C GLN A 168 8.38 1.55 -4.06
N LEU A 169 7.23 1.59 -3.41
CA LEU A 169 6.08 0.79 -3.77
C LEU A 169 5.53 1.24 -5.12
N GLU A 170 5.46 0.32 -6.07
CA GLU A 170 4.84 0.57 -7.36
C GLU A 170 3.38 0.08 -7.34
N CYS A 171 2.52 0.76 -8.11
CA CYS A 171 1.11 0.36 -8.28
C CYS A 171 0.31 0.33 -6.96
N TYR A 172 -0.63 -0.60 -6.82
CA TYR A 172 -1.59 -0.70 -5.72
C TYR A 172 -0.99 -0.92 -4.31
N PRO A 173 0.13 -1.68 -4.13
CA PRO A 173 0.81 -1.78 -2.84
C PRO A 173 1.11 -0.43 -2.18
N TYR A 174 1.45 0.60 -2.96
CA TYR A 174 1.64 1.96 -2.44
C TYR A 174 0.39 2.46 -1.73
N HIS A 175 -0.76 2.39 -2.42
CA HIS A 175 -2.02 2.86 -1.88
C HIS A 175 -2.45 2.03 -0.66
N MET A 176 -2.30 0.70 -0.71
CA MET A 176 -2.62 -0.16 0.43
C MET A 176 -1.84 0.22 1.68
N ILE A 177 -0.52 0.35 1.57
CA ILE A 177 0.35 0.64 2.72
C ILE A 177 0.13 2.08 3.19
N HIS A 178 0.25 3.08 2.31
CA HIS A 178 0.16 4.48 2.72
C HIS A 178 -1.24 4.85 3.21
N PHE A 179 -2.30 4.45 2.50
CA PHE A 179 -3.67 4.74 2.92
C PHE A 179 -4.03 3.93 4.17
N GLY A 180 -3.75 2.62 4.17
CA GLY A 180 -4.05 1.72 5.27
C GLY A 180 -3.43 2.17 6.58
N LEU A 181 -2.12 2.40 6.59
CA LEU A 181 -1.39 2.85 7.78
C LEU A 181 -1.85 4.24 8.23
N LEU A 182 -2.17 5.15 7.32
CA LEU A 182 -2.64 6.49 7.66
C LEU A 182 -4.04 6.49 8.29
N ILE A 183 -4.97 5.70 7.73
CA ILE A 183 -6.31 5.54 8.30
C ILE A 183 -6.24 4.86 9.66
N TYR A 184 -5.41 3.82 9.79
CA TYR A 184 -5.16 3.18 11.07
C TYR A 184 -4.54 4.14 12.09
N ALA A 185 -3.59 4.98 11.66
CA ALA A 185 -3.01 6.03 12.49
C ALA A 185 -4.07 6.98 13.02
N LEU A 186 -4.94 7.50 12.14
CA LEU A 186 -6.02 8.42 12.54
C LEU A 186 -6.96 7.77 13.56
N TRP A 187 -7.25 6.49 13.37
CA TRP A 187 -8.11 5.72 14.27
C TRP A 187 -7.48 5.53 15.66
N ARG A 188 -6.20 5.14 15.71
CA ARG A 188 -5.47 4.82 16.94
C ARG A 188 -4.90 6.02 17.67
N SER A 189 -4.81 7.18 17.01
CA SER A 189 -4.23 8.39 17.58
C SER A 189 -4.94 8.79 18.88
N PRO A 190 -4.22 9.17 19.93
CA PRO A 190 -4.86 9.78 21.10
C PRO A 190 -5.33 11.22 20.76
N ASP A 191 -6.32 11.75 21.47
CA ASP A 191 -6.90 13.09 21.18
C ASP A 191 -5.87 14.21 21.38
N GLU A 192 -4.93 13.99 22.28
CA GLU A 192 -3.80 14.85 22.63
C GLU A 192 -2.96 15.19 21.41
N VAL A 193 -2.79 14.26 20.46
CA VAL A 193 -2.06 14.50 19.21
C VAL A 193 -2.76 15.57 18.38
N PHE A 194 -4.08 15.53 18.27
CA PHE A 194 -4.85 16.52 17.52
C PHE A 194 -4.93 17.87 18.24
N SER A 195 -4.95 17.86 19.58
CA SER A 195 -4.84 19.07 20.39
C SER A 195 -3.47 19.73 20.24
N ALA A 196 -2.38 18.95 20.28
CA ALA A 196 -1.01 19.42 20.06
C ALA A 196 -0.85 20.03 18.66
N ILE A 197 -1.40 19.37 17.65
CA ILE A 197 -1.43 19.86 16.27
C ILE A 197 -2.15 21.22 16.15
N ARG A 198 -3.26 21.44 16.87
CA ARG A 198 -3.97 22.74 16.86
C ARG A 198 -3.13 23.85 17.48
N ASN A 199 -2.34 23.50 18.49
CA ASN A 199 -1.53 24.45 19.26
C ASN A 199 -0.16 24.69 18.61
N MET A 200 0.23 23.94 17.57
CA MET A 200 1.46 24.22 16.85
C MET A 200 1.41 25.65 16.30
N PRO A 201 2.41 26.50 16.62
CA PRO A 201 2.49 27.85 16.08
C PRO A 201 2.39 27.73 14.58
N ARG A 202 1.40 28.39 13.98
CA ARG A 202 1.39 28.54 12.52
C ARG A 202 2.72 29.20 12.21
N GLN A 203 3.65 28.45 11.60
CA GLN A 203 4.93 29.01 11.15
C GLN A 203 4.57 30.24 10.34
N LYS A 204 4.75 31.43 10.94
CA LYS A 204 4.49 32.68 10.26
C LYS A 204 5.44 32.65 9.08
N LYS A 205 4.88 32.60 7.88
CA LYS A 205 5.62 32.54 6.63
C LYS A 205 6.39 33.86 6.57
N VAL A 206 7.61 33.88 7.12
CA VAL A 206 8.43 35.08 7.09
C VAL A 206 8.86 35.23 5.64
N ASN A 207 8.12 36.06 4.91
CA ASN A 207 8.47 36.48 3.56
C ASN A 207 9.54 37.56 3.66
N THR A 208 10.64 37.30 4.38
CA THR A 208 11.77 38.22 4.33
C THR A 208 12.36 38.13 2.93
N PRO A 209 12.47 39.25 2.18
CA PRO A 209 13.26 39.29 0.97
C PRO A 209 14.65 38.74 1.28
N LEU A 210 15.21 38.00 0.33
CA LEU A 210 16.52 37.37 0.40
C LEU A 210 17.63 38.45 0.50
N GLU A 211 17.76 39.11 1.64
CA GLU A 211 18.94 39.89 1.97
C GLU A 211 20.05 38.91 2.37
N LYS A 212 21.07 38.88 1.53
CA LYS A 212 22.28 38.10 1.72
C LYS A 212 22.97 38.56 3.01
N GLY A 213 23.09 37.66 3.98
CA GLY A 213 24.17 37.70 4.96
C GLY A 213 23.73 37.98 6.40
N ALA A 214 23.26 36.95 7.09
CA ALA A 214 23.60 36.68 8.50
C ALA A 214 23.01 35.32 8.89
N CYS A 215 23.87 34.36 9.21
CA CYS A 215 23.48 33.06 9.76
C CYS A 215 23.08 33.24 11.23
N MET A 216 21.81 33.54 11.50
CA MET A 216 21.27 33.52 12.86
C MET A 216 20.57 32.18 13.10
N THR A 217 21.27 31.31 13.84
CA THR A 217 20.79 30.02 14.34
C THR A 217 19.96 30.21 15.61
N GLU A 218 18.73 30.73 15.50
CA GLU A 218 17.76 30.61 16.60
C GLU A 218 16.92 29.34 16.39
N THR A 219 17.41 28.23 16.93
CA THR A 219 16.65 26.99 17.05
C THR A 219 15.70 27.12 18.24
N ALA A 220 14.48 27.60 17.99
CA ALA A 220 13.40 27.51 18.95
C ALA A 220 13.13 26.03 19.26
N THR A 221 13.67 25.57 20.39
CA THR A 221 13.52 24.20 20.89
C THR A 221 12.09 24.04 21.38
N MET A 222 11.21 23.52 20.53
CA MET A 222 9.86 23.15 20.95
C MET A 222 9.97 21.96 21.91
N SER A 223 9.79 22.21 23.20
CA SER A 223 9.62 21.16 24.21
C SER A 223 8.26 20.48 24.02
N LEU A 224 8.14 19.67 22.97
CA LEU A 224 7.08 18.68 22.87
C LEU A 224 7.47 17.55 23.83
N THR A 225 6.72 17.37 24.91
CA THR A 225 6.80 16.11 25.66
C THR A 225 6.57 14.97 24.66
N PRO A 226 7.46 13.97 24.60
CA PRO A 226 7.35 12.89 23.63
C PRO A 226 6.09 12.09 23.94
N LEU A 227 4.99 12.47 23.27
CA LEU A 227 3.80 11.65 23.19
C LEU A 227 4.24 10.40 22.43
N HIS A 228 4.42 9.30 23.18
CA HIS A 228 4.57 7.98 22.58
C HIS A 228 3.38 7.77 21.64
N PHE A 229 3.64 7.86 20.35
CA PHE A 229 2.66 7.61 19.31
C PHE A 229 2.89 6.21 18.75
N PRO A 230 2.45 5.14 19.41
CA PRO A 230 2.63 3.82 18.87
C PRO A 230 1.63 3.60 17.74
N LEU A 231 2.01 3.95 16.51
CA LEU A 231 1.23 3.52 15.35
C LEU A 231 1.08 1.99 15.39
N LEU A 232 2.20 1.31 15.63
CA LEU A 232 2.30 -0.08 16.04
C LEU A 232 3.32 -0.07 17.19
N ALA A 233 2.83 -0.06 18.44
CA ALA A 233 3.74 -0.06 19.58
C ALA A 233 4.59 -1.33 19.56
N THR A 234 5.75 -1.28 20.19
CA THR A 234 6.45 -2.44 20.76
C THR A 234 5.67 -3.03 21.95
N THR A 235 4.34 -3.09 21.86
CA THR A 235 3.53 -3.98 22.69
C THR A 235 3.71 -5.36 22.10
N GLU A 236 3.95 -6.37 22.93
CA GLU A 236 4.29 -7.75 22.55
C GLU A 236 3.28 -8.39 21.56
N ASP A 237 2.11 -7.77 21.37
CA ASP A 237 1.00 -8.25 20.55
C ASP A 237 0.89 -7.63 19.14
N SER A 238 1.77 -6.69 18.76
CA SER A 238 1.69 -6.07 17.42
C SER A 238 2.04 -7.08 16.32
N SER A 239 1.08 -7.36 15.44
CA SER A 239 1.28 -8.30 14.34
C SER A 239 0.52 -7.89 13.07
N VAL A 240 1.05 -8.34 11.94
CA VAL A 240 0.51 -8.12 10.60
C VAL A 240 0.28 -9.46 9.92
N LEU A 241 -0.87 -9.59 9.28
CA LEU A 241 -1.20 -10.68 8.37
C LEU A 241 -1.29 -10.12 6.95
N ILE A 242 -0.74 -10.84 5.98
CA ILE A 242 -0.88 -10.55 4.55
C ILE A 242 -1.47 -11.81 3.90
N LEU A 243 -2.58 -11.65 3.19
CA LEU A 243 -3.22 -12.71 2.42
C LEU A 243 -2.99 -12.43 0.93
N GLY A 244 -2.32 -13.36 0.25
CA GLY A 244 -1.75 -13.18 -1.08
C GLY A 244 -0.31 -12.68 -0.99
N LEU A 245 0.65 -13.48 -1.48
CA LEU A 245 2.06 -13.10 -1.50
C LEU A 245 2.37 -12.17 -2.67
N GLY A 246 1.82 -12.47 -3.85
CA GLY A 246 2.21 -11.80 -5.10
C GLY A 246 3.74 -11.84 -5.25
N GLY A 247 4.35 -10.70 -5.59
CA GLY A 247 5.81 -10.51 -5.62
C GLY A 247 6.45 -10.21 -4.26
N ASN A 248 5.74 -10.44 -3.15
CA ASN A 248 6.11 -10.06 -1.78
C ASN A 248 6.39 -8.56 -1.57
N VAL A 249 5.76 -7.69 -2.37
CA VAL A 249 6.02 -6.24 -2.35
C VAL A 249 5.59 -5.61 -1.03
N ILE A 250 4.38 -5.96 -0.56
CA ILE A 250 3.85 -5.49 0.74
C ILE A 250 4.73 -6.03 1.87
N GLY A 251 5.04 -7.32 1.87
CA GLY A 251 5.87 -7.96 2.89
C GLY A 251 7.28 -7.37 2.99
N ASN A 252 7.95 -7.13 1.86
CA ASN A 252 9.28 -6.52 1.84
C ASN A 252 9.28 -5.06 2.32
N CYS A 253 8.25 -4.30 1.96
CA CYS A 253 8.10 -2.93 2.45
C CYS A 253 7.87 -2.91 3.95
N LEU A 254 6.97 -3.74 4.47
CA LEU A 254 6.67 -3.82 5.90
C LEU A 254 7.83 -4.39 6.71
N ASP A 255 8.58 -5.37 6.18
CA ASP A 255 9.81 -5.85 6.82
C ASP A 255 10.85 -4.73 6.99
N SER A 256 10.95 -3.87 5.97
CA SER A 256 11.86 -2.71 5.95
C SER A 256 11.35 -1.55 6.78
N ALA A 257 10.03 -1.35 6.86
CA ALA A 257 9.41 -0.20 7.52
C ALA A 257 9.11 -0.46 9.00
N LEU A 258 8.70 -1.66 9.41
CA LEU A 258 8.24 -1.92 10.78
C LEU A 258 9.37 -2.34 11.73
N PRO A 259 9.23 -2.11 13.05
CA PRO A 259 10.10 -2.69 14.07
C PRO A 259 10.23 -4.22 13.92
N VAL A 260 11.39 -4.77 14.31
CA VAL A 260 11.77 -6.18 14.06
C VAL A 260 11.00 -7.18 14.94
N ASP A 261 10.44 -6.70 16.03
CA ASP A 261 9.59 -7.40 16.97
C ASP A 261 8.14 -7.55 16.47
N VAL A 262 7.71 -6.72 15.51
CA VAL A 262 6.39 -6.88 14.87
C VAL A 262 6.38 -8.16 14.04
N SER A 263 5.46 -9.07 14.35
CA SER A 263 5.28 -10.30 13.58
C SER A 263 4.64 -10.00 12.21
N ILE A 264 5.15 -10.61 11.15
CA ILE A 264 4.58 -10.58 9.81
C ILE A 264 4.33 -12.03 9.38
N ASP A 265 3.05 -12.35 9.17
CA ASP A 265 2.62 -13.62 8.61
C ASP A 265 2.09 -13.38 7.20
N VAL A 266 2.56 -14.18 6.23
CA VAL A 266 2.06 -14.15 4.85
C VAL A 266 1.43 -15.48 4.52
N VAL A 267 0.20 -15.47 4.02
CA VAL A 267 -0.51 -16.67 3.56
C VAL A 267 -0.63 -16.62 2.04
N GLU A 268 -0.16 -17.68 1.38
CA GLU A 268 -0.21 -17.84 -0.07
C GLU A 268 -0.79 -19.20 -0.41
N VAL A 269 -1.73 -19.25 -1.35
CA VAL A 269 -2.39 -20.49 -1.72
C VAL A 269 -1.55 -21.29 -2.72
N GLU A 270 -0.82 -20.62 -3.61
CA GLU A 270 -0.09 -21.23 -4.71
C GLU A 270 1.41 -21.38 -4.40
N PRO A 271 1.92 -22.61 -4.19
CA PRO A 271 3.33 -22.85 -3.94
C PRO A 271 4.26 -22.25 -4.99
N ALA A 272 3.86 -22.26 -6.28
CA ALA A 272 4.67 -21.73 -7.36
C ALA A 272 4.98 -20.23 -7.22
N VAL A 273 4.09 -19.45 -6.61
CA VAL A 273 4.32 -18.02 -6.33
C VAL A 273 5.43 -17.88 -5.30
N PHE A 274 5.36 -18.62 -4.20
CA PHE A 274 6.36 -18.59 -3.14
C PHE A 274 7.74 -19.05 -3.62
N GLU A 275 7.81 -20.17 -4.35
CA GLU A 275 9.06 -20.70 -4.89
C GLU A 275 9.70 -19.72 -5.88
N THR A 276 8.90 -19.10 -6.75
CA THR A 276 9.36 -18.05 -7.67
C THR A 276 9.93 -16.85 -6.90
N CYS A 277 9.22 -16.36 -5.89
CA CYS A 277 9.71 -15.26 -5.04
C CYS A 277 11.00 -15.62 -4.29
N GLN A 278 11.13 -16.87 -3.83
CA GLN A 278 12.36 -17.35 -3.18
C GLN A 278 13.54 -17.38 -4.17
N LYS A 279 13.33 -17.89 -5.39
CA LYS A 279 14.34 -17.95 -6.47
C LYS A 279 14.86 -16.56 -6.85
N HIS A 280 13.99 -15.55 -6.84
CA HIS A 280 14.32 -14.17 -7.20
C HIS A 280 14.61 -13.25 -6.01
N GLY A 281 14.87 -13.82 -4.82
CA GLY A 281 15.29 -13.05 -3.65
C GLY A 281 14.25 -12.08 -3.11
N GLN A 282 12.97 -12.27 -3.44
CA GLN A 282 11.86 -11.49 -2.90
C GLN A 282 11.42 -11.98 -1.53
N VAL A 283 11.82 -13.19 -1.14
CA VAL A 283 11.59 -13.75 0.20
C VAL A 283 12.94 -13.84 0.92
N PRO A 284 13.05 -13.35 2.17
CA PRO A 284 14.26 -13.55 2.97
C PRO A 284 14.57 -15.04 3.15
N PRO A 285 15.85 -15.42 3.29
CA PRO A 285 16.22 -16.83 3.49
C PRO A 285 15.45 -17.46 4.65
N CYS A 286 14.65 -18.47 4.33
CA CYS A 286 13.77 -19.16 5.26
C CYS A 286 14.00 -20.68 5.23
N SER A 287 13.36 -21.38 6.16
CA SER A 287 13.37 -22.83 6.26
C SER A 287 11.99 -23.31 6.66
N GLU A 288 11.56 -24.41 6.06
CA GLU A 288 10.31 -25.08 6.42
C GLU A 288 10.39 -25.61 7.86
N VAL A 289 9.35 -25.34 8.64
CA VAL A 289 9.17 -25.86 9.99
C VAL A 289 8.21 -27.03 9.90
N ARG A 290 8.74 -28.24 10.05
CA ARG A 290 7.92 -29.46 10.10
C ARG A 290 7.03 -29.42 11.33
N THR A 291 5.72 -29.30 11.13
CA THR A 291 4.74 -29.48 12.20
C THR A 291 4.59 -30.97 12.47
N LYS A 292 4.52 -31.36 13.75
CA LYS A 292 4.37 -32.78 14.17
C LYS A 292 3.10 -33.46 13.63
N LYS A 293 2.15 -32.68 13.11
CA LYS A 293 0.96 -33.17 12.43
C LYS A 293 1.09 -32.84 10.96
N GLU A 294 1.13 -33.89 10.14
CA GLU A 294 1.08 -33.85 8.69
C GLU A 294 -0.33 -33.45 8.25
N ASN A 295 -0.69 -32.18 8.42
CA ASN A 295 -1.74 -31.64 7.57
C ASN A 295 -1.06 -31.34 6.24
N GLU A 296 -1.07 -32.33 5.32
CA GLU A 296 -0.34 -32.28 4.05
C GLU A 296 -0.63 -31.01 3.23
N THR A 297 -1.76 -30.37 3.47
CA THR A 297 -2.24 -29.19 2.75
C THR A 297 -1.66 -27.86 3.23
N THR A 298 -1.02 -27.80 4.40
CA THR A 298 -0.49 -26.54 4.94
C THR A 298 0.94 -26.67 5.40
N ARG A 299 1.81 -25.85 4.81
CA ARG A 299 3.25 -25.85 5.10
C ARG A 299 3.65 -24.48 5.63
N VAL A 300 4.63 -24.43 6.53
CA VAL A 300 5.05 -23.19 7.19
C VAL A 300 6.55 -23.00 7.05
N TRP A 301 6.98 -21.85 6.57
CA TRP A 301 8.35 -21.42 6.48
C TRP A 301 8.60 -20.27 7.41
N VAL A 302 9.73 -20.30 8.10
CA VAL A 302 10.14 -19.24 9.01
C VAL A 302 11.50 -18.73 8.56
N VAL A 303 11.69 -17.40 8.58
CA VAL A 303 13.00 -16.78 8.30
C VAL A 303 14.08 -17.42 9.17
N ARG A 304 15.26 -17.70 8.61
CA ARG A 304 16.32 -18.45 9.29
C ARG A 304 16.89 -17.70 10.51
N LYS A 305 17.36 -18.47 11.50
CA LYS A 305 18.10 -17.96 12.66
C LYS A 305 19.27 -17.07 12.20
N GLY A 306 19.52 -15.98 12.95
CA GLY A 306 20.57 -15.00 12.63
C GLY A 306 20.15 -13.89 11.66
N ARG A 307 18.93 -13.93 11.12
CA ARG A 307 18.32 -12.81 10.38
C ARG A 307 17.52 -11.91 11.29
N GLN A 308 17.38 -10.66 10.88
CA GLN A 308 16.88 -9.59 11.73
C GLN A 308 15.45 -9.80 12.25
N ARG A 309 14.56 -10.44 11.47
CA ARG A 309 13.16 -10.70 11.84
C ARG A 309 12.91 -12.18 12.20
N HIS A 310 13.93 -12.96 12.56
CA HIS A 310 13.68 -14.31 13.08
C HIS A 310 13.11 -14.26 14.52
N PRO A 311 12.05 -15.02 14.87
CA PRO A 311 11.18 -15.87 14.04
C PRO A 311 9.92 -15.14 13.52
N ASN A 312 9.85 -13.83 13.69
CA ASN A 312 8.72 -12.94 13.44
C ASN A 312 8.37 -12.69 11.96
N TYR A 313 8.91 -13.46 11.01
CA TYR A 313 8.51 -13.40 9.61
C TYR A 313 8.28 -14.82 9.10
N ARG A 314 7.02 -15.14 8.81
CA ARG A 314 6.57 -16.48 8.44
C ARG A 314 5.79 -16.44 7.14
N PHE A 315 5.95 -17.49 6.34
CA PHE A 315 5.20 -17.74 5.13
C PHE A 315 4.44 -19.06 5.32
N ILE A 316 3.13 -19.03 5.09
CA ILE A 316 2.23 -20.16 5.25
C ILE A 316 1.65 -20.46 3.87
N ILE A 317 1.97 -21.63 3.34
CA ILE A 317 1.43 -22.06 2.04
C ILE A 317 0.20 -22.92 2.30
N GLY A 318 -0.96 -22.42 1.89
CA GLY A 318 -2.27 -23.02 2.12
C GLY A 318 -3.43 -22.05 1.87
N ASP A 319 -4.65 -22.58 1.80
CA ASP A 319 -5.86 -21.76 1.64
C ASP A 319 -6.09 -20.88 2.86
N ALA A 320 -6.26 -19.56 2.64
CA ALA A 320 -6.42 -18.59 3.72
C ALA A 320 -7.63 -18.86 4.63
N ARG A 321 -8.75 -19.35 4.07
CA ARG A 321 -9.94 -19.69 4.87
C ARG A 321 -9.64 -20.85 5.80
N VAL A 322 -8.95 -21.88 5.31
CA VAL A 322 -8.56 -23.05 6.11
C VAL A 322 -7.54 -22.67 7.17
N VAL A 323 -6.50 -21.93 6.79
CA VAL A 323 -5.41 -21.51 7.69
C VAL A 323 -5.92 -20.64 8.85
N LEU A 324 -6.93 -19.81 8.59
CA LEU A 324 -7.48 -18.87 9.57
C LEU A 324 -8.76 -19.37 10.25
N GLN A 325 -9.33 -20.52 9.88
CA GLN A 325 -10.57 -21.01 10.49
C GLN A 325 -10.39 -21.32 11.98
N GLU A 326 -11.41 -21.03 12.78
CA GLU A 326 -11.49 -21.49 14.17
C GLU A 326 -12.11 -22.89 14.21
N ASP A 327 -11.42 -23.87 14.78
CA ASP A 327 -11.97 -25.21 15.01
C ASP A 327 -12.94 -25.17 16.19
N LYS A 328 -14.19 -24.80 15.92
CA LYS A 328 -15.24 -24.73 16.95
C LYS A 328 -15.66 -26.11 17.49
N THR A 329 -15.39 -27.18 16.74
CA THR A 329 -15.90 -28.53 17.02
C THR A 329 -14.99 -29.38 17.89
N ASN A 330 -13.72 -29.01 18.10
CA ASN A 330 -12.77 -29.78 18.90
C ASN A 330 -12.13 -28.92 20.01
N GLN A 331 -12.87 -28.71 21.09
CA GLN A 331 -12.31 -28.18 22.35
C GLN A 331 -11.28 -29.13 23.01
N LYS A 332 -11.13 -30.37 22.51
CA LYS A 332 -10.05 -31.26 22.93
C LYS A 332 -8.76 -30.83 22.20
N ALA A 333 -7.83 -30.33 23.00
CA ALA A 333 -6.63 -29.53 22.72
C ALA A 333 -5.64 -29.99 21.63
N GLU A 334 -5.93 -30.98 20.78
CA GLU A 334 -4.90 -31.63 19.97
C GLU A 334 -4.77 -31.12 18.52
N GLY A 335 -5.55 -30.16 18.02
CA GLY A 335 -5.59 -29.89 16.55
C GLY A 335 -5.35 -28.46 16.07
N LYS A 336 -4.81 -27.54 16.87
CA LYS A 336 -4.78 -26.11 16.48
C LYS A 336 -3.89 -25.84 15.25
N GLY A 337 -4.46 -25.23 14.21
CA GLY A 337 -3.73 -24.75 13.03
C GLY A 337 -2.66 -23.68 13.37
N PRO A 338 -1.73 -23.39 12.45
CA PRO A 338 -0.53 -22.60 12.74
C PRO A 338 -0.80 -21.14 13.16
N LEU A 339 -2.00 -20.62 12.83
CA LEU A 339 -2.45 -19.25 13.15
C LEU A 339 -3.68 -19.22 14.06
N HIS A 340 -4.16 -20.36 14.55
CA HIS A 340 -5.49 -20.48 15.17
C HIS A 340 -5.73 -19.55 16.38
N ASP A 341 -4.71 -19.21 17.14
CA ASP A 341 -4.86 -18.37 18.35
C ASP A 341 -4.35 -16.93 18.15
N ARG A 342 -3.94 -16.55 16.93
CA ARG A 342 -3.37 -15.22 16.66
C ARG A 342 -4.46 -14.22 16.27
N CYS A 343 -4.37 -13.03 16.85
CA CYS A 343 -5.08 -11.84 16.40
C CYS A 343 -4.07 -10.82 15.86
N TYR A 344 -4.50 -10.03 14.88
CA TYR A 344 -3.66 -9.13 14.12
C TYR A 344 -4.10 -7.68 14.28
N SER A 345 -3.10 -6.80 14.42
CA SER A 345 -3.35 -5.35 14.41
C SER A 345 -3.71 -4.87 13.01
N LEU A 346 -3.09 -5.47 11.99
CA LEU A 346 -3.33 -5.17 10.58
C LEU A 346 -3.47 -6.47 9.79
N VAL A 347 -4.46 -6.52 8.91
CA VAL A 347 -4.62 -7.58 7.90
C VAL A 347 -4.64 -6.92 6.54
N PHE A 348 -3.74 -7.31 5.64
CA PHE A 348 -3.75 -6.94 4.23
C PHE A 348 -4.38 -8.08 3.44
N LEU A 349 -5.43 -7.81 2.68
CA LEU A 349 -6.08 -8.74 1.77
C LEU A 349 -5.82 -8.33 0.34
N ASP A 350 -4.90 -9.05 -0.31
CA ASP A 350 -4.43 -8.85 -1.68
C ASP A 350 -4.43 -10.19 -2.45
N CYS A 351 -5.56 -10.90 -2.38
CA CYS A 351 -5.73 -12.17 -3.09
C CYS A 351 -6.43 -11.96 -4.44
N TYR A 352 -5.80 -12.37 -5.54
CA TYR A 352 -6.38 -12.33 -6.87
C TYR A 352 -6.94 -13.70 -7.29
N ASP A 353 -8.12 -13.71 -7.90
CA ASP A 353 -8.72 -14.87 -8.55
C ASP A 353 -8.51 -14.74 -10.07
N PRO A 354 -7.59 -15.50 -10.66
CA PRO A 354 -7.29 -15.40 -12.09
C PRO A 354 -8.37 -16.01 -12.99
N GLU A 355 -9.26 -16.84 -12.46
CA GLU A 355 -10.40 -17.36 -13.24
C GLU A 355 -11.49 -16.30 -13.41
N LYS A 356 -11.70 -15.50 -12.36
CA LYS A 356 -12.72 -14.42 -12.36
C LYS A 356 -12.15 -13.03 -12.68
N GLU A 357 -10.85 -12.97 -12.93
CA GLU A 357 -10.07 -11.75 -13.17
C GLU A 357 -10.30 -10.64 -12.13
N ARG A 358 -10.45 -10.99 -10.86
CA ARG A 358 -10.80 -10.04 -9.80
C ARG A 358 -10.19 -10.36 -8.44
N MET A 359 -10.12 -9.35 -7.57
CA MET A 359 -9.74 -9.58 -6.18
C MET A 359 -10.78 -10.40 -5.42
N MET A 360 -10.31 -11.30 -4.58
CA MET A 360 -11.12 -12.10 -3.67
C MET A 360 -11.36 -11.33 -2.37
N HIS A 361 -12.62 -10.97 -2.15
CA HIS A 361 -13.08 -10.31 -0.93
C HIS A 361 -14.57 -10.60 -0.70
N ASP A 362 -14.99 -11.85 -0.93
CA ASP A 362 -16.36 -12.27 -0.62
C ASP A 362 -16.60 -12.26 0.90
N GLY A 363 -17.89 -12.29 1.30
CA GLY A 363 -18.26 -12.16 2.70
C GLY A 363 -17.58 -13.15 3.63
N SER A 364 -17.43 -14.41 3.22
CA SER A 364 -16.81 -15.43 4.09
C SER A 364 -15.36 -15.10 4.43
N LEU A 365 -14.59 -14.59 3.46
CA LEU A 365 -13.19 -14.23 3.68
C LEU A 365 -13.07 -12.97 4.52
N ILE A 366 -13.94 -11.98 4.32
CA ILE A 366 -13.96 -10.76 5.15
C ILE A 366 -14.32 -11.10 6.60
N ASP A 367 -15.30 -11.98 6.82
CA ASP A 367 -15.73 -12.39 8.17
C ASP A 367 -14.59 -13.13 8.91
N VAL A 368 -13.87 -14.01 8.22
CA VAL A 368 -12.67 -14.67 8.75
C VAL A 368 -11.57 -13.68 9.07
N CYS A 369 -11.28 -12.72 8.18
CA CYS A 369 -10.30 -11.66 8.46
C CYS A 369 -10.72 -10.81 9.67
N GLN A 370 -12.00 -10.47 9.78
CA GLN A 370 -12.54 -9.68 10.87
C GLN A 370 -12.40 -10.40 12.21
N SER A 371 -12.70 -11.70 12.29
CA SER A 371 -12.58 -12.46 13.54
C SER A 371 -11.13 -12.54 14.03
N ARG A 372 -10.17 -12.37 13.12
CA ARG A 372 -8.73 -12.34 13.40
C ARG A 372 -8.19 -10.95 13.69
N LEU A 373 -9.00 -9.89 13.68
CA LEU A 373 -8.55 -8.56 14.08
C LEU A 373 -8.50 -8.41 15.60
N SER A 374 -7.38 -7.89 16.09
CA SER A 374 -7.30 -7.34 17.44
C SER A 374 -8.29 -6.18 17.60
N PRO A 375 -8.77 -5.89 18.82
CA PRO A 375 -9.64 -4.74 19.06
C PRO A 375 -8.99 -3.44 18.58
N GLY A 376 -9.74 -2.69 17.77
CA GLY A 376 -9.25 -1.47 17.12
C GLY A 376 -8.26 -1.71 15.97
N GLY A 377 -8.05 -2.95 15.53
CA GLY A 377 -7.25 -3.33 14.36
C GLY A 377 -7.88 -2.88 13.03
N ALA A 378 -7.17 -3.08 11.93
CA ALA A 378 -7.65 -2.74 10.58
C ALA A 378 -7.47 -3.88 9.58
N LEU A 379 -8.49 -4.08 8.75
CA LEU A 379 -8.43 -4.88 7.53
C LEU A 379 -8.30 -3.93 6.33
N ILE A 380 -7.26 -4.10 5.52
CA ILE A 380 -6.93 -3.31 4.33
C ILE A 380 -7.11 -4.21 3.12
N VAL A 381 -8.05 -3.89 2.26
CA VAL A 381 -8.45 -4.71 1.13
C VAL A 381 -8.16 -3.98 -0.17
N ASN A 382 -7.47 -4.66 -1.08
CA ASN A 382 -7.45 -4.28 -2.49
C ASN A 382 -8.72 -4.85 -3.15
N ALA A 383 -9.64 -3.99 -3.57
CA ALA A 383 -10.96 -4.39 -4.03
C ALA A 383 -11.23 -3.89 -5.44
N HIS A 384 -11.65 -4.77 -6.36
CA HIS A 384 -12.08 -4.41 -7.72
C HIS A 384 -13.53 -3.92 -7.73
N ILE A 385 -13.80 -2.85 -6.97
CA ILE A 385 -15.13 -2.24 -6.89
C ILE A 385 -15.07 -0.73 -7.04
N LEU A 386 -16.13 -0.17 -7.63
CA LEU A 386 -16.44 1.25 -7.50
C LEU A 386 -17.14 1.49 -6.15
N PRO A 387 -16.79 2.56 -5.42
CA PRO A 387 -17.28 2.80 -4.06
C PRO A 387 -18.70 3.40 -4.06
N THR A 388 -19.66 2.65 -4.59
CA THR A 388 -21.10 2.95 -4.47
C THR A 388 -21.59 2.47 -3.10
N ARG A 389 -22.67 3.06 -2.58
CA ARG A 389 -23.20 2.68 -1.27
C ARG A 389 -23.63 1.22 -1.27
N GLU A 390 -24.29 0.78 -2.32
CA GLU A 390 -24.83 -0.56 -2.49
C GLU A 390 -23.71 -1.61 -2.51
N ALA A 391 -22.66 -1.39 -3.32
CA ALA A 391 -21.52 -2.29 -3.38
C ALA A 391 -20.77 -2.37 -2.05
N LEU A 392 -20.62 -1.24 -1.35
CA LEU A 392 -19.99 -1.21 -0.02
C LEU A 392 -20.85 -1.90 1.03
N GLU A 393 -22.17 -1.74 0.99
CA GLU A 393 -23.10 -2.36 1.95
C GLU A 393 -23.09 -3.89 1.83
N GLU A 394 -23.11 -4.38 0.58
CA GLU A 394 -23.03 -5.81 0.26
C GLU A 394 -21.73 -6.44 0.77
N GLN A 395 -20.61 -5.71 0.70
CA GLN A 395 -19.27 -6.30 0.89
C GLN A 395 -18.55 -5.92 2.19
N PHE A 396 -18.91 -4.80 2.83
CA PHE A 396 -18.16 -4.29 3.99
C PHE A 396 -19.04 -3.73 5.11
N LEU A 397 -19.99 -2.85 4.82
CA LEU A 397 -20.63 -2.02 5.85
C LEU A 397 -21.48 -2.85 6.84
N SER A 398 -22.19 -3.85 6.32
CA SER A 398 -23.05 -4.76 7.09
C SER A 398 -22.28 -5.74 8.00
N ARG A 399 -20.95 -5.79 7.92
CA ARG A 399 -20.12 -6.76 8.67
C ARG A 399 -19.71 -6.28 10.06
N GLY A 400 -20.32 -5.23 10.59
CA GLY A 400 -20.12 -4.85 12.00
C GLY A 400 -18.79 -4.15 12.32
N PHE A 401 -18.05 -3.68 11.31
CA PHE A 401 -16.92 -2.77 11.51
C PHE A 401 -17.36 -1.46 12.18
N ALA A 402 -16.45 -0.82 12.92
CA ALA A 402 -16.71 0.49 13.52
C ALA A 402 -16.78 1.59 12.45
N SER A 403 -15.95 1.49 11.43
CA SER A 403 -15.86 2.44 10.33
C SER A 403 -15.22 1.81 9.10
N VAL A 404 -15.61 2.29 7.92
CA VAL A 404 -15.07 1.87 6.62
C VAL A 404 -14.59 3.09 5.84
N GLN A 405 -13.31 3.12 5.49
CA GLN A 405 -12.69 4.21 4.73
C GLN A 405 -12.26 3.69 3.36
N VAL A 406 -12.69 4.34 2.28
CA VAL A 406 -12.48 3.83 0.93
C VAL A 406 -11.73 4.85 0.11
N LEU A 407 -10.54 4.49 -0.38
CA LEU A 407 -9.81 5.29 -1.37
C LEU A 407 -10.19 4.82 -2.77
N ARG A 408 -10.81 5.71 -3.55
CA ARG A 408 -11.02 5.48 -4.98
C ARG A 408 -9.71 5.72 -5.71
N VAL A 409 -9.17 4.69 -6.39
CA VAL A 409 -8.02 4.86 -7.27
C VAL A 409 -8.53 5.42 -8.61
N ALA A 410 -8.02 6.58 -9.01
CA ALA A 410 -8.46 7.25 -10.23
C ALA A 410 -8.09 6.42 -11.47
N GLY A 411 -8.93 6.53 -12.51
CA GLY A 411 -8.79 5.76 -13.76
C GLY A 411 -9.05 4.25 -13.65
N CYS A 412 -9.21 3.70 -12.44
CA CYS A 412 -9.37 2.26 -12.22
C CYS A 412 -10.75 1.92 -11.65
N VAL A 413 -11.20 0.69 -11.86
CA VAL A 413 -12.36 0.09 -11.16
C VAL A 413 -11.97 -0.45 -9.78
N GLN A 414 -10.78 -0.09 -9.29
CA GLN A 414 -10.22 -0.58 -8.04
C GLN A 414 -10.29 0.49 -6.95
N SER A 415 -10.45 0.02 -5.72
CA SER A 415 -10.47 0.84 -4.52
C SER A 415 -9.67 0.16 -3.42
N ILE A 416 -9.03 0.95 -2.56
CA ILE A 416 -8.46 0.45 -1.32
C ILE A 416 -9.47 0.68 -0.21
N VAL A 417 -9.95 -0.39 0.42
CA VAL A 417 -10.94 -0.35 1.49
C VAL A 417 -10.24 -0.64 2.82
N VAL A 418 -10.41 0.24 3.80
CA VAL A 418 -9.89 0.08 5.17
C VAL A 418 -11.05 -0.06 6.13
N CYS A 419 -11.24 -1.25 6.66
CA CYS A 419 -12.27 -1.60 7.63
C CYS A 419 -11.68 -1.62 9.04
N LEU A 420 -12.21 -0.80 9.94
CA LEU A 420 -11.70 -0.62 11.30
C LEU A 420 -12.52 -1.43 12.30
N ALA A 421 -11.87 -2.29 13.08
CA ALA A 421 -12.50 -3.06 14.13
C ALA A 421 -12.92 -2.18 15.31
N ARG A 422 -13.94 -2.62 16.05
CA ARG A 422 -14.38 -1.96 17.29
C ARG A 422 -13.35 -2.13 18.40
N ASP A 423 -13.27 -1.15 19.29
CA ASP A 423 -12.47 -1.28 20.52
C ASP A 423 -13.25 -2.08 21.58
N LYS A 424 -12.55 -2.85 22.41
CA LYS A 424 -13.15 -3.53 23.58
C LYS A 424 -13.90 -2.55 24.49
N ALA A 425 -13.37 -1.34 24.69
CA ALA A 425 -13.99 -0.32 25.54
C ALA A 425 -15.33 0.20 25.00
N SER A 426 -15.55 0.13 23.68
CA SER A 426 -16.78 0.61 23.03
C SER A 426 -17.97 -0.35 23.16
N ALA A 427 -17.78 -1.53 23.77
CA ALA A 427 -18.87 -2.47 24.06
C ALA A 427 -19.68 -2.12 25.32
N ARG A 428 -19.32 -1.06 26.06
CA ARG A 428 -20.15 -0.55 27.15
C ARG A 428 -21.42 0.07 26.59
N SER A 429 -22.55 -0.20 27.25
CA SER A 429 -23.88 0.04 26.68
C SER A 429 -24.09 1.52 26.30
N PRO A 430 -24.75 1.80 25.16
CA PRO A 430 -25.01 3.18 24.69
C PRO A 430 -25.90 4.02 25.63
N ASN A 431 -26.39 3.46 26.73
CA ASN A 431 -27.23 4.15 27.71
C ASN A 431 -26.43 4.98 28.74
N GLU A 432 -25.12 4.75 28.93
CA GLU A 432 -24.32 5.50 29.92
C GLU A 432 -23.72 6.81 29.37
N GLU A 433 -23.62 6.97 28.04
CA GLU A 433 -22.89 8.10 27.44
C GLU A 433 -23.69 9.41 27.38
N LYS A 434 -24.99 9.39 27.71
CA LYS A 434 -25.86 10.58 27.61
C LYS A 434 -25.86 11.47 28.86
N SER A 435 -25.37 11.02 30.03
CA SER A 435 -25.54 11.78 31.28
C SER A 435 -24.43 12.79 31.63
N ASN A 436 -23.23 12.71 31.03
CA ASN A 436 -22.06 13.47 31.52
C ASN A 436 -21.61 14.66 30.63
N LYS A 437 -22.48 15.21 29.77
CA LYS A 437 -22.12 16.30 28.83
C LYS A 437 -22.24 17.74 29.36
N ARG A 438 -22.44 17.94 30.66
CA ARG A 438 -22.54 19.28 31.25
C ARG A 438 -21.48 19.46 32.31
N GLU A 439 -20.31 19.97 31.89
CA GLU A 439 -19.55 21.05 32.56
C GLU A 439 -18.13 21.15 31.97
N GLY A 440 -17.75 22.33 31.46
CA GLY A 440 -16.34 22.76 31.43
C GLY A 440 -15.43 22.31 30.28
N GLY A 441 -15.65 22.80 29.06
CA GLY A 441 -14.58 23.52 28.35
C GLY A 441 -13.43 22.77 27.65
N GLN A 442 -13.68 21.66 26.94
CA GLN A 442 -12.87 21.26 25.77
C GLN A 442 -13.67 20.25 24.93
N GLN A 443 -14.10 20.64 23.73
CA GLN A 443 -14.78 19.72 22.81
C GLN A 443 -13.78 18.65 22.34
N GLN A 444 -13.82 17.47 22.95
CA GLN A 444 -13.15 16.28 22.44
C GLN A 444 -13.61 16.03 21.00
N ILE A 445 -12.65 15.82 20.10
CA ILE A 445 -12.95 15.44 18.72
C ILE A 445 -13.43 14.00 18.78
N GLY A 446 -14.68 13.73 18.40
CA GLY A 446 -15.14 12.36 18.27
C GLY A 446 -14.19 11.60 17.36
N ARG A 447 -13.80 10.37 17.73
CA ARG A 447 -12.82 9.59 16.97
C ARG A 447 -13.17 9.48 15.48
N LEU A 448 -14.45 9.43 15.16
CA LEU A 448 -14.99 9.39 13.81
C LEU A 448 -14.85 10.70 13.03
N ASP A 449 -14.75 11.84 13.71
CA ASP A 449 -14.54 13.16 13.09
C ASP A 449 -13.09 13.38 12.64
N ARG A 450 -12.19 12.45 12.98
CA ARG A 450 -10.78 12.49 12.58
C ARG A 450 -10.56 12.16 11.12
N PHE A 451 -11.51 11.49 10.47
CA PHE A 451 -11.42 11.09 9.07
C PHE A 451 -11.67 12.26 8.11
N CYS A 452 -10.72 13.19 8.03
CA CYS A 452 -10.70 14.23 7.01
C CYS A 452 -9.28 14.52 6.52
N VAL A 453 -9.16 15.08 5.32
CA VAL A 453 -7.86 15.39 4.68
C VAL A 453 -6.99 16.29 5.55
N ARG A 454 -7.59 17.24 6.28
CA ARG A 454 -6.84 18.14 7.18
C ARG A 454 -6.15 17.36 8.30
N HIS A 455 -6.88 16.49 8.99
CA HIS A 455 -6.34 15.68 10.08
C HIS A 455 -5.33 14.66 9.57
N ALA A 456 -5.59 14.02 8.43
CA ALA A 456 -4.66 13.10 7.77
C ALA A 456 -3.29 13.78 7.49
N ARG A 457 -3.30 14.96 6.87
CA ARG A 457 -2.09 15.74 6.58
C ARG A 457 -1.36 16.19 7.83
N HIS A 458 -2.09 16.66 8.83
CA HIS A 458 -1.48 17.08 10.09
C HIS A 458 -0.85 15.91 10.82
N LEU A 459 -1.51 14.75 10.86
CA LEU A 459 -0.97 13.55 11.50
C LEU A 459 0.27 13.04 10.77
N ALA A 460 0.23 12.95 9.43
CA ALA A 460 1.39 12.59 8.63
C ALA A 460 2.58 13.53 8.89
N SER A 461 2.33 14.84 8.91
CA SER A 461 3.35 15.85 9.25
C SER A 461 3.88 15.65 10.66
N TYR A 462 3.00 15.42 11.63
CA TYR A 462 3.38 15.18 13.02
C TYR A 462 4.29 13.95 13.17
N ILE A 463 3.94 12.83 12.53
CA ILE A 463 4.76 11.62 12.50
C ILE A 463 6.14 11.91 11.90
N GLN A 464 6.19 12.65 10.79
CA GLN A 464 7.46 13.04 10.15
C GLN A 464 8.31 13.96 11.04
N TYR A 465 7.72 14.96 11.69
CA TYR A 465 8.44 15.88 12.58
C TYR A 465 8.94 15.18 13.84
N ALA A 466 8.13 14.33 14.46
CA ALA A 466 8.53 13.57 15.65
C ALA A 466 9.76 12.69 15.34
N SER A 467 9.79 12.06 14.16
CA SER A 467 10.95 11.27 13.72
C SER A 467 12.23 12.09 13.49
N ARG A 468 12.12 13.42 13.32
CA ARG A 468 13.29 14.30 13.16
C ARG A 468 13.79 14.87 14.48
N ALA A 469 12.87 15.12 15.42
CA ALA A 469 13.17 15.86 16.65
C ALA A 469 13.87 15.00 17.71
N ASP A 470 13.59 13.69 17.76
CA ASP A 470 14.20 12.79 18.74
C ASP A 470 14.68 11.50 18.05
N PRO A 471 16.01 11.33 17.87
CA PRO A 471 16.60 10.08 17.36
C PRO A 471 16.26 8.84 18.20
N GLY A 472 15.87 9.00 19.47
CA GLY A 472 15.36 7.92 20.33
C GLY A 472 13.92 7.53 20.00
N MET A 473 13.10 8.47 19.53
CA MET A 473 11.74 8.22 19.01
C MET A 473 11.74 7.64 17.58
N CYS A 474 12.89 7.54 16.90
CA CYS A 474 13.06 6.96 15.54
C CYS A 474 12.73 5.46 15.38
N ARG A 475 11.86 4.88 16.21
CA ARG A 475 11.44 3.48 16.08
C ARG A 475 10.04 3.28 15.53
N LEU A 476 9.29 4.33 15.17
CA LEU A 476 7.97 4.11 14.53
C LEU A 476 8.10 3.42 13.18
N PHE A 477 9.07 3.87 12.39
CA PHE A 477 9.44 3.20 11.15
C PHE A 477 10.96 3.14 10.98
N ARG A 478 11.43 2.06 10.37
CA ARG A 478 12.81 1.85 9.96
C ARG A 478 13.05 2.42 8.55
N SER A 479 14.33 2.55 8.19
CA SER A 479 14.84 2.71 6.81
C SER A 479 14.36 3.93 6.01
N GLY A 480 13.94 5.02 6.67
CA GLY A 480 13.54 6.26 5.99
C GLY A 480 12.15 6.21 5.36
N PHE A 481 11.33 5.22 5.71
CA PHE A 481 9.92 5.20 5.32
C PHE A 481 9.20 6.43 5.88
N SER A 482 8.46 7.13 5.02
CA SER A 482 7.72 8.33 5.38
C SER A 482 6.27 8.19 4.99
N LEU A 483 5.38 8.30 5.98
CA LEU A 483 3.96 8.34 5.74
C LEU A 483 3.57 9.74 5.24
N ASP A 484 3.04 9.81 4.02
CA ASP A 484 2.56 11.04 3.40
C ASP A 484 1.04 11.00 3.17
N ALA A 485 0.43 12.18 3.21
CA ALA A 485 -0.99 12.42 2.97
C ALA A 485 -1.24 13.59 2.02
N ASN A 486 -0.20 14.15 1.39
CA ASN A 486 -0.34 15.28 0.47
C ASN A 486 -1.09 14.88 -0.81
N TRP A 487 -0.92 13.64 -1.24
CA TRP A 487 -1.62 13.04 -2.38
C TRP A 487 -3.13 12.86 -2.16
N LEU A 488 -3.66 12.98 -0.93
CA LEU A 488 -5.10 12.96 -0.67
C LEU A 488 -5.75 14.30 -1.05
N ARG A 489 -6.82 14.24 -1.84
CA ARG A 489 -7.55 15.40 -2.37
C ARG A 489 -8.80 15.72 -1.55
N SER A 490 -9.69 14.73 -1.39
CA SER A 490 -11.01 14.93 -0.79
C SER A 490 -11.38 13.75 0.11
N SER A 491 -12.36 13.97 1.00
CA SER A 491 -12.95 12.93 1.83
C SER A 491 -14.41 13.28 2.08
N ARG A 492 -15.34 12.46 1.58
CA ARG A 492 -16.79 12.67 1.68
C ARG A 492 -17.47 11.55 2.44
N SER A 493 -18.44 11.88 3.27
CA SER A 493 -19.28 10.89 3.96
C SER A 493 -20.23 10.20 2.97
N VAL A 494 -20.46 8.90 3.15
CA VAL A 494 -21.48 8.14 2.42
C VAL A 494 -22.80 8.21 3.17
N LYS A 495 -23.80 8.89 2.60
CA LYS A 495 -25.12 9.02 3.22
C LYS A 495 -25.83 7.67 3.27
N GLY A 496 -26.46 7.36 4.40
CA GLY A 496 -27.25 6.14 4.59
C GLY A 496 -26.42 4.84 4.68
N ALA A 497 -25.10 4.95 4.92
CA ALA A 497 -24.25 3.81 5.25
C ALA A 497 -24.56 3.29 6.67
N SER A 498 -24.52 1.96 6.86
CA SER A 498 -24.79 1.33 8.17
C SER A 498 -23.71 1.58 9.23
N CYS A 499 -22.51 1.99 8.84
CA CYS A 499 -21.45 2.47 9.73
C CYS A 499 -20.81 3.78 9.21
N ASN A 500 -19.95 4.41 10.03
CA ASN A 500 -19.25 5.63 9.60
C ASN A 500 -18.36 5.33 8.40
N THR A 501 -18.73 5.88 7.25
CA THR A 501 -18.11 5.54 5.97
C THR A 501 -17.72 6.79 5.22
N ARG A 502 -16.48 6.84 4.72
CA ARG A 502 -16.04 7.93 3.85
C ARG A 502 -15.33 7.43 2.61
N VAL A 503 -15.58 8.10 1.50
CA VAL A 503 -14.86 7.92 0.23
C VAL A 503 -13.84 9.04 0.09
N TRP A 504 -12.61 8.63 -0.18
CA TRP A 504 -11.44 9.46 -0.36
C TRP A 504 -11.03 9.45 -1.83
N GLU A 505 -10.51 10.58 -2.29
CA GLU A 505 -9.95 10.75 -3.63
C GLU A 505 -8.50 11.20 -3.53
N HIS A 506 -7.68 10.83 -4.50
CA HIS A 506 -6.30 11.31 -4.61
C HIS A 506 -6.11 12.25 -5.81
N TYR A 507 -4.96 12.93 -5.83
CA TYR A 507 -4.43 13.56 -7.03
C TYR A 507 -3.72 12.49 -7.85
N ASP A 508 -3.94 12.49 -9.17
CA ASP A 508 -3.13 11.71 -10.10
C ASP A 508 -1.72 12.27 -10.14
#